data_AF-A0A9C7SBJ5-F1
#
_entry.id   AF-A0A9C7SBJ5-F1
#
_cell.length_a   1.000
_cell.length_b   1.000
_cell.length_c   1.000
_cell.angle_alpha   90.00
_cell.angle_beta   90.00
_cell.angle_gamma   90.00
#
_symmetry.space_group_name_H-M   'P 1'
#
loop_
_entity.id
_entity.type
_entity.pdbx_description
1 polymer ?
#
loop_
_entity_poly.entity_id
_entity_poly.type
_entity_poly.pdbx_seq_one_letter_code
_entity_poly.pdbx_strand_id
1 'polypeptide(L)'
;MKKLLYLGGGLLGAAAGVTAALTLRFRRNQQREWEEWTRFRPRKLDIGAVKSLAILPLIDWYTAREDLASEPGVSYLVEADDTTILFDVGYNMRGEHPSPLLRNMEALGVKLEDVDCIVISHLHCDHVG
;
A
#
# COMPACT_ATOMS: atom_id res chain seq x y z
N MET A 1 -5.41 10.22 -48.55
CA MET A 1 -4.90 11.38 -47.77
C MET A 1 -5.97 12.02 -46.87
N LYS A 2 -7.07 12.58 -47.40
CA LYS A 2 -8.11 13.25 -46.59
C LYS A 2 -8.74 12.37 -45.49
N LYS A 3 -9.08 11.10 -45.79
CA LYS A 3 -9.61 10.14 -44.80
C LYS A 3 -8.66 9.88 -43.62
N LEU A 4 -7.35 9.84 -43.88
CA LEU A 4 -6.33 9.64 -42.85
C LEU A 4 -6.19 10.89 -41.96
N LEU A 5 -6.36 12.08 -42.53
CA LEU A 5 -6.37 13.36 -41.82
C LEU A 5 -7.59 13.47 -40.87
N TYR A 6 -8.79 13.10 -41.33
CA TYR A 6 -10.00 13.10 -40.51
C TYR A 6 -9.94 12.05 -39.38
N LEU A 7 -9.38 10.87 -39.67
CA LEU A 7 -9.20 9.81 -38.66
C LEU A 7 -8.21 10.26 -37.58
N GLY A 8 -7.09 10.88 -37.96
CA GLY A 8 -6.10 11.45 -37.03
C GLY A 8 -6.67 12.60 -36.21
N GLY A 9 -7.45 13.50 -36.82
CA GLY A 9 -8.14 14.57 -36.10
C GLY A 9 -9.18 14.07 -35.10
N GLY A 10 -9.94 13.02 -35.46
CA GLY A 10 -10.90 12.36 -34.58
C GLY A 10 -10.25 11.71 -33.36
N LEU A 11 -9.12 11.01 -33.56
CA LEU A 11 -8.35 10.39 -32.47
C LEU A 11 -7.76 11.42 -31.51
N LEU A 12 -7.21 12.52 -32.04
CA LEU A 12 -6.72 13.63 -31.22
C LEU A 12 -7.84 14.29 -30.41
N GLY A 13 -9.01 14.51 -31.02
CA GLY A 13 -10.18 15.04 -30.33
C GLY A 13 -10.66 14.12 -29.19
N ALA A 14 -10.71 12.81 -29.44
CA ALA A 14 -11.08 11.83 -28.43
C ALA A 14 -10.08 11.78 -27.26
N ALA A 15 -8.77 11.75 -27.56
CA ALA A 15 -7.72 11.77 -26.54
C ALA A 15 -7.76 13.06 -25.69
N ALA A 16 -7.99 14.21 -26.33
CA ALA A 16 -8.16 15.49 -25.62
C ALA A 16 -9.40 15.49 -24.74
N GLY A 17 -10.52 14.94 -25.23
CA GLY A 17 -11.76 14.77 -24.46
C GLY A 17 -11.57 13.89 -23.22
N VAL A 18 -10.92 12.73 -23.36
CA VAL A 18 -10.59 11.83 -22.25
C VAL A 18 -9.68 12.52 -21.23
N THR A 19 -8.62 13.19 -21.70
CA THR A 19 -7.68 13.91 -20.84
C THR A 19 -8.39 15.02 -20.06
N ALA A 20 -9.26 15.79 -20.72
CA ALA A 20 -10.07 16.81 -20.07
C ALA A 20 -11.00 16.21 -19.00
N ALA A 21 -11.68 15.11 -19.32
CA ALA A 21 -12.56 14.41 -18.36
C ALA A 21 -11.78 13.89 -17.14
N LEU A 22 -10.62 13.26 -17.34
CA LEU A 22 -9.76 12.78 -16.26
C LEU A 22 -9.23 13.95 -15.41
N THR A 23 -8.85 15.06 -16.03
CA THR A 23 -8.37 16.26 -15.33
C THR A 23 -9.47 16.89 -14.48
N LEU A 24 -10.67 17.03 -15.02
CA LEU A 24 -11.84 17.53 -14.28
C LEU A 24 -12.18 16.60 -13.10
N ARG A 25 -12.15 15.27 -13.32
CA ARG A 25 -12.35 14.28 -12.26
C ARG A 25 -11.31 14.42 -11.16
N PHE A 26 -10.04 14.54 -11.53
CA PHE A 26 -8.93 14.70 -10.58
C PHE A 26 -9.06 15.97 -9.75
N ARG A 27 -9.33 17.12 -10.39
CA ARG A 27 -9.56 18.40 -9.69
C ARG A 27 -10.75 18.35 -8.74
N ARG A 28 -11.87 17.74 -9.17
CA ARG A 28 -13.05 17.55 -8.32
C ARG A 28 -12.73 16.66 -7.10
N ASN A 29 -11.93 15.61 -7.29
CA ASN A 29 -11.52 14.75 -6.19
C ASN A 29 -10.55 15.44 -5.23
N GLN A 30 -9.61 16.25 -5.71
CA GLN A 30 -8.78 17.10 -4.83
C GLN A 30 -9.63 18.07 -4.01
N GLN A 31 -10.62 18.71 -4.62
CA GLN A 31 -11.49 19.61 -3.87
C GLN A 31 -12.29 18.87 -2.79
N ARG A 32 -12.79 17.66 -3.09
CA ARG A 32 -13.48 16.82 -2.09
C ARG A 32 -12.56 16.39 -0.96
N GLU A 33 -11.36 15.94 -1.29
CA GLU A 33 -10.35 15.58 -0.29
C GLU A 33 -10.05 16.77 0.62
N TRP A 34 -9.83 17.96 0.04
CA TRP A 34 -9.62 19.18 0.81
C TRP A 34 -10.81 19.54 1.70
N GLU A 35 -12.03 19.41 1.19
CA GLU A 35 -13.26 19.66 1.97
C GLU A 35 -13.39 18.69 3.15
N GLU A 36 -13.17 17.39 2.93
CA GLU A 36 -13.19 16.36 3.97
C GLU A 36 -12.08 16.60 5.00
N TRP A 37 -10.84 16.85 4.56
CA TRP A 37 -9.71 17.15 5.42
C TRP A 37 -9.96 18.40 6.28
N THR A 38 -10.48 19.46 5.67
CA THR A 38 -10.77 20.73 6.38
C THR A 38 -11.94 20.58 7.35
N ARG A 39 -12.89 19.69 7.08
CA ARG A 39 -14.03 19.40 7.98
C ARG A 39 -13.67 18.41 9.07
N PHE A 40 -12.71 17.53 8.83
CA PHE A 40 -12.30 16.52 9.80
C PHE A 40 -11.83 17.20 11.08
N ARG A 41 -12.42 16.77 12.20
CA ARG A 41 -12.03 17.20 13.54
C ARG A 41 -11.60 15.95 14.29
N PRO A 42 -10.30 15.67 14.40
CA PRO A 42 -9.84 14.49 15.11
C PRO A 42 -10.31 14.58 16.55
N ARG A 43 -10.99 13.54 17.01
CA ARG A 43 -11.32 13.40 18.42
C ARG A 43 -10.10 12.83 19.13
N LYS A 44 -9.79 13.38 20.30
CA LYS A 44 -8.81 12.75 21.19
C LYS A 44 -9.31 11.36 21.54
N LEU A 45 -8.53 10.34 21.18
CA LEU A 45 -8.80 8.98 21.59
C LEU A 45 -8.44 8.83 23.07
N ASP A 46 -9.32 8.18 23.82
CA ASP A 46 -9.08 7.77 25.20
C ASP A 46 -8.62 6.32 25.19
N ILE A 47 -7.33 6.14 24.90
CA ILE A 47 -6.68 4.84 24.79
C ILE A 47 -5.56 4.74 25.82
N GLY A 48 -5.33 3.53 26.32
CA GLY A 48 -4.25 3.23 27.25
C GLY A 48 -2.88 3.31 26.61
N ALA A 49 -1.84 3.18 27.43
CA ALA A 49 -0.47 3.03 26.98
C ALA A 49 -0.12 1.54 26.83
N VAL A 50 0.74 1.25 25.85
CA VAL A 50 1.40 -0.05 25.69
C VAL A 50 2.64 -0.09 26.59
N LYS A 51 2.88 -1.20 27.30
CA LYS A 51 4.04 -1.33 28.20
C LYS A 51 5.31 -1.73 27.46
N SER A 52 5.18 -2.56 26.41
CA SER A 52 6.28 -3.02 25.56
C SER A 52 5.88 -2.96 24.08
N LEU A 53 6.76 -2.40 23.26
CA LEU A 53 6.60 -2.30 21.81
C LEU A 53 7.84 -2.86 21.12
N ALA A 54 7.66 -3.84 20.24
CA ALA A 54 8.66 -4.29 19.28
C ALA A 54 8.11 -4.16 17.86
N ILE A 55 8.97 -3.76 16.92
CA ILE A 55 8.64 -3.66 15.50
C ILE A 55 9.75 -4.37 14.73
N LEU A 56 9.40 -5.45 14.05
CA LEU A 56 10.29 -6.24 13.23
C LEU A 56 9.94 -6.05 11.75
N PRO A 57 10.85 -5.45 10.94
CA PRO A 57 10.71 -5.44 9.50
C PRO A 57 10.75 -6.85 8.93
N LEU A 58 9.65 -7.24 8.29
CA LEU A 58 9.54 -8.49 7.53
C LEU A 58 9.79 -8.26 6.06
N ILE A 59 9.38 -7.11 5.52
CA ILE A 59 9.72 -6.64 4.16
C ILE A 59 10.09 -5.17 4.23
N ASP A 60 11.16 -4.83 3.52
CA ASP A 60 11.61 -3.46 3.26
C ASP A 60 12.36 -3.47 1.92
N TRP A 61 12.66 -2.29 1.38
CA TRP A 61 13.43 -2.12 0.16
C TRP A 61 14.84 -2.70 0.29
N TYR A 62 15.43 -2.60 1.48
CA TYR A 62 16.78 -3.10 1.76
C TYR A 62 16.79 -4.14 2.87
N THR A 63 17.69 -5.12 2.73
CA THR A 63 18.04 -6.07 3.78
C THR A 63 19.54 -6.02 4.05
N ALA A 64 19.93 -6.18 5.31
CA ALA A 64 21.33 -6.38 5.70
C ALA A 64 21.73 -7.86 5.75
N ARG A 65 20.76 -8.77 5.58
CA ARG A 65 20.89 -10.22 5.69
C ARG A 65 20.65 -10.85 4.33
N GLU A 66 21.59 -11.68 3.88
CA GLU A 66 21.54 -12.35 2.57
C GLU A 66 20.45 -13.43 2.47
N ASP A 67 20.01 -13.96 3.62
CA ASP A 67 18.98 -14.99 3.71
C ASP A 67 17.55 -14.42 3.69
N LEU A 68 17.40 -13.08 3.72
CA LEU A 68 16.11 -12.41 3.62
C LEU A 68 15.89 -11.86 2.21
N ALA A 69 14.67 -11.96 1.72
CA ALA A 69 14.22 -11.31 0.50
C ALA A 69 13.94 -9.82 0.75
N SER A 70 14.19 -8.98 -0.27
CA SER A 70 13.74 -7.59 -0.29
C SER A 70 12.93 -7.30 -1.54
N GLU A 71 12.01 -6.34 -1.46
CA GLU A 71 11.22 -5.87 -2.59
C GLU A 71 10.74 -4.43 -2.34
N PRO A 72 10.32 -3.70 -3.40
CA PRO A 72 9.57 -2.46 -3.23
C PRO A 72 8.30 -2.73 -2.43
N GLY A 73 8.20 -2.19 -1.23
CA GLY A 73 7.04 -2.37 -0.36
C GLY A 73 7.46 -2.52 1.09
N VAL A 74 6.47 -2.73 1.96
CA VAL A 74 6.71 -2.88 3.40
C VAL A 74 5.81 -3.95 4.00
N SER A 75 6.34 -4.59 5.03
CA SER A 75 5.56 -5.39 5.98
C SER A 75 6.29 -5.40 7.32
N TYR A 76 5.55 -5.18 8.40
CA TYR A 76 6.11 -5.14 9.76
C TYR A 76 5.31 -6.08 10.67
N LEU A 77 6.02 -6.87 11.48
CA LEU A 77 5.42 -7.50 12.66
C LEU A 77 5.50 -6.49 13.80
N VAL A 78 4.35 -6.06 14.32
CA VAL A 78 4.25 -5.14 15.44
C VAL A 78 3.73 -5.90 16.64
N GLU A 79 4.57 -6.04 17.67
CA GLU A 79 4.21 -6.68 18.93
C GLU A 79 4.01 -5.59 19.98
N ALA A 80 2.79 -5.46 20.48
CA ALA A 80 2.38 -4.48 21.48
C ALA A 80 1.72 -5.19 22.66
N ASP A 81 2.45 -5.33 23.76
CA ASP A 81 2.09 -6.15 24.92
C ASP A 81 1.73 -7.61 24.54
N ASP A 82 0.44 -7.97 24.56
CA ASP A 82 -0.10 -9.29 24.23
C ASP A 82 -0.75 -9.34 22.84
N THR A 83 -0.60 -8.29 22.03
CA THR A 83 -1.16 -8.19 20.69
C THR A 83 -0.06 -8.19 19.63
N THR A 84 -0.18 -9.07 18.65
CA THR A 84 0.70 -9.19 17.49
C THR A 84 -0.05 -8.80 16.22
N ILE A 85 0.46 -7.79 15.52
CA ILE A 85 -0.13 -7.23 14.31
C ILE A 85 0.81 -7.45 13.14
N LEU A 86 0.30 -8.01 12.04
CA LEU A 86 0.98 -7.96 10.74
C LEU A 86 0.51 -6.71 10.00
N PHE A 87 1.37 -5.70 9.94
CA PHE A 87 1.09 -4.43 9.28
C PHE A 87 1.62 -4.46 7.84
N ASP A 88 0.70 -4.39 6.88
CA ASP A 88 0.92 -4.61 5.44
C ASP A 88 1.53 -5.98 5.10
N VAL A 89 1.45 -6.39 3.83
CA VAL A 89 1.88 -7.73 3.38
C VAL A 89 2.90 -7.71 2.23
N GLY A 90 3.53 -6.57 1.98
CA GLY A 90 4.48 -6.39 0.88
C GLY A 90 3.81 -6.34 -0.49
N TYR A 91 4.61 -6.52 -1.54
CA TYR A 91 4.19 -6.42 -2.94
C TYR A 91 4.03 -7.78 -3.61
N ASN A 92 4.86 -8.75 -3.25
CA ASN A 92 4.96 -10.03 -3.96
C ASN A 92 5.02 -9.81 -5.48
N MET A 93 5.96 -8.98 -5.94
CA MET A 93 6.05 -8.52 -7.34
C MET A 93 5.95 -9.63 -8.39
N ARG A 94 6.43 -10.82 -8.03
CA ARG A 94 6.52 -11.99 -8.92
C ARG A 94 5.31 -12.92 -8.81
N GLY A 95 4.36 -12.65 -7.91
CA GLY A 95 3.21 -13.50 -7.65
C GLY A 95 3.63 -14.92 -7.24
N GLU A 96 4.69 -15.04 -6.45
CA GLU A 96 5.31 -16.32 -6.10
C GLU A 96 4.79 -16.88 -4.78
N HIS A 97 4.95 -18.19 -4.60
CA HIS A 97 4.62 -18.89 -3.36
C HIS A 97 5.72 -19.91 -3.01
N PRO A 98 6.30 -19.87 -1.80
CA PRO A 98 6.09 -18.86 -0.77
C PRO A 98 6.53 -17.45 -1.22
N SER A 99 5.76 -16.42 -0.86
CA SER A 99 6.06 -15.03 -1.19
C SER A 99 7.35 -14.56 -0.46
N PRO A 100 7.94 -13.43 -0.85
CA PRO A 100 9.04 -12.81 -0.07
C PRO A 100 8.72 -12.68 1.42
N LEU A 101 7.50 -12.23 1.77
CA LEU A 101 7.04 -12.13 3.15
C LEU A 101 7.08 -13.48 3.87
N LEU A 102 6.48 -14.53 3.27
CA LEU A 102 6.41 -15.85 3.89
C LEU A 102 7.80 -16.46 4.12
N ARG A 103 8.73 -16.28 3.17
CA ARG A 103 10.13 -16.73 3.31
C ARG A 103 10.85 -15.98 4.43
N ASN A 104 10.63 -14.67 4.56
CA ASN A 104 11.24 -13.88 5.62
C ASN A 104 10.65 -14.24 6.99
N MET A 105 9.34 -14.47 7.08
CA MET A 105 8.72 -14.97 8.30
C MET A 105 9.34 -16.31 8.73
N GLU A 106 9.50 -17.26 7.81
CA GLU A 106 10.17 -18.53 8.07
C GLU A 106 11.61 -18.33 8.56
N ALA A 107 12.41 -17.51 7.86
CA ALA A 107 13.81 -17.24 8.20
C ALA A 107 13.99 -16.47 9.53
N LEU A 108 12.96 -15.74 9.97
CA LEU A 108 12.93 -14.98 11.23
C LEU A 108 12.23 -15.74 12.36
N GLY A 109 11.70 -16.93 12.09
CA GLY A 109 10.98 -17.74 13.07
C GLY A 109 9.61 -17.20 13.46
N VAL A 110 9.02 -16.34 12.62
CA VAL A 110 7.68 -15.77 12.79
C VAL A 110 6.65 -16.72 12.19
N LYS A 111 5.60 -17.04 12.94
CA LYS A 111 4.49 -17.87 12.48
C LYS A 111 3.25 -17.03 12.27
N LEU A 112 2.52 -17.33 11.20
CA LEU A 112 1.28 -16.61 10.91
C LEU A 112 0.20 -16.93 11.95
N GLU A 113 0.25 -18.12 12.57
CA GLU A 113 -0.69 -18.52 13.62
C GLU A 113 -0.58 -17.67 14.90
N ASP A 114 0.54 -16.99 15.10
CA ASP A 114 0.79 -16.12 16.26
C ASP A 114 0.34 -14.66 16.01
N VAL A 115 -0.15 -14.35 14.80
CA VAL A 115 -0.64 -13.00 14.42
C VAL A 115 -2.13 -12.88 14.75
N ASP A 116 -2.49 -11.90 15.58
CA ASP A 116 -3.87 -11.65 16.00
C ASP A 116 -4.69 -10.96 14.90
N CYS A 117 -4.07 -10.04 14.17
CA CYS A 117 -4.73 -9.33 13.09
C CYS A 117 -3.76 -8.82 12.03
N ILE A 118 -4.32 -8.61 10.83
CA ILE A 118 -3.64 -7.95 9.72
C ILE A 118 -4.21 -6.54 9.58
N VAL A 119 -3.34 -5.54 9.52
CA VAL A 119 -3.70 -4.15 9.25
C VAL A 119 -3.12 -3.75 7.90
N ILE A 120 -3.98 -3.33 6.98
CA ILE A 120 -3.57 -2.77 5.70
C ILE A 120 -3.65 -1.25 5.79
N SER A 121 -2.52 -0.58 5.59
CA SER A 121 -2.40 0.87 5.69
C SER A 121 -3.20 1.58 4.61
N HIS A 122 -3.11 1.11 3.36
CA HIS A 122 -3.85 1.61 2.20
C HIS A 122 -3.75 0.63 1.02
N LEU A 123 -4.53 0.89 -0.04
CA LEU A 123 -4.67 0.01 -1.20
C LEU A 123 -3.67 0.32 -2.33
N HIS A 124 -2.38 0.30 -2.01
CA HIS A 124 -1.32 0.25 -3.03
C HIS A 124 -0.73 -1.15 -3.13
N CYS A 125 -0.28 -1.52 -4.33
CA CYS A 125 0.15 -2.89 -4.63
C CYS A 125 1.29 -3.38 -3.75
N ASP A 126 2.14 -2.47 -3.28
CA ASP A 126 3.30 -2.73 -2.44
C ASP A 126 2.99 -2.93 -0.94
N HIS A 127 1.70 -2.96 -0.60
CA HIS A 127 1.18 -3.21 0.74
C HIS A 127 0.19 -4.39 0.80
N VAL A 128 -0.32 -4.85 -0.36
CA VAL A 128 -1.45 -5.79 -0.48
C VAL A 128 -1.16 -6.99 -1.41
N GLY A 129 0.11 -7.30 -1.64
CA GLY A 129 0.60 -8.37 -2.53
C GLY A 129 0.30 -9.80 -2.13
#